data_AF-A0A9Q3HLP0-F1
#
_entry.id   AF-A0A9Q3HLP0-F1
#
_cell.length_a   1.000
_cell.length_b   1.000
_cell.length_c   1.000
_cell.angle_alpha   90.00
_cell.angle_beta   90.00
_cell.angle_gamma   90.00
#
_symmetry.space_group_name_H-M   'P 1'
#
loop_
_entity.id
_entity.type
_entity.pdbx_description
1 polymer ?
#
loop_
_entity_poly.entity_id
_entity_poly.type
_entity_poly.pdbx_seq_one_letter_code
_entity_poly.pdbx_strand_id
1 'polypeptide(L)'
;MAGRFYKEKENTMVPILNGTNFSEWYLCMIFLLRSKDLLDICEKELSADEPTPTANKWNKASFNTINLITSKVNHCVFLEIVNYETSDNAHLLWTKIKDKYASKKALNKG
;
A
#
# COMPACT_ATOMS: atom_id res chain seq x y z
N MET A 1 -15.68 38.53 13.94
CA MET A 1 -14.65 37.50 14.22
C MET A 1 -14.77 36.43 13.15
N ALA A 2 -13.89 36.44 12.14
CA ALA A 2 -13.90 35.43 11.08
C ALA A 2 -12.98 34.27 11.51
N GLY A 3 -13.57 33.14 11.90
CA GLY A 3 -12.84 31.91 12.18
C GLY A 3 -12.27 31.35 10.88
N ARG A 4 -10.93 31.37 10.74
CA ARG A 4 -10.26 30.59 9.70
C ARG A 4 -10.35 29.13 10.11
N PHE A 5 -11.22 28.38 9.43
CA PHE A 5 -11.10 26.94 9.38
C PHE A 5 -9.80 26.62 8.62
N TYR A 6 -8.71 26.38 9.36
CA TYR A 6 -7.59 25.67 8.79
C TYR A 6 -8.09 24.26 8.52
N LYS A 7 -8.40 23.94 7.25
CA LYS A 7 -8.38 22.54 6.81
C LYS A 7 -6.98 22.06 7.13
N GLU A 8 -6.84 21.19 8.11
CA GLU A 8 -5.61 20.45 8.33
C GLU A 8 -5.27 19.82 6.98
N LYS A 9 -4.21 20.34 6.37
CA LYS A 9 -3.58 19.69 5.23
C LYS A 9 -3.13 18.37 5.81
N GLU A 10 -3.85 17.27 5.56
CA GLU A 10 -3.40 15.92 5.88
C GLU A 10 -1.98 15.84 5.33
N ASN A 11 -1.01 15.98 6.22
CA ASN A 11 0.38 16.04 5.84
C ASN A 11 0.72 14.60 5.57
N THR A 12 0.58 14.17 4.32
CA THR A 12 0.74 12.77 3.97
C THR A 12 2.23 12.46 4.12
N MET A 13 2.61 11.99 5.31
CA MET A 13 3.98 11.60 5.66
C MET A 13 4.54 10.52 4.73
N VAL A 14 3.66 9.88 3.96
CA VAL A 14 4.03 8.92 2.92
C VAL A 14 4.34 9.67 1.61
N PRO A 15 5.60 9.62 1.13
CA PRO A 15 5.95 10.18 -0.17
C PRO A 15 5.25 9.42 -1.30
N ILE A 16 5.30 9.94 -2.53
CA ILE A 16 4.84 9.19 -3.71
C ILE A 16 5.98 8.25 -4.14
N LEU A 17 5.71 6.95 -4.25
CA LEU A 17 6.67 5.98 -4.80
C LEU A 17 6.94 6.31 -6.27
N ASN A 18 8.21 6.54 -6.60
CA ASN A 18 8.65 6.87 -7.96
C ASN A 18 9.75 5.92 -8.48
N GLY A 19 10.03 4.84 -7.74
CA GLY A 19 11.01 3.82 -8.09
C GLY A 19 12.42 4.03 -7.53
N THR A 20 12.76 5.23 -7.03
CA THR A 20 14.07 5.51 -6.41
C THR A 20 14.01 5.68 -4.89
N ASN A 21 12.84 6.06 -4.36
CA ASN A 21 12.62 6.34 -2.94
C ASN A 21 11.99 5.18 -2.14
N PHE A 22 12.14 3.93 -2.61
CA PHE A 22 11.43 2.78 -2.04
C PHE A 22 11.61 2.62 -0.52
N SER A 23 12.82 2.78 0.02
CA SER A 23 13.06 2.57 1.45
C SER A 23 12.32 3.57 2.35
N GLU A 24 12.31 4.85 1.96
CA GLU A 24 11.57 5.88 2.69
C GLU A 24 10.06 5.66 2.55
N TRP A 25 9.61 5.44 1.31
CA TRP A 25 8.21 5.14 1.03
C TRP A 25 7.69 3.95 1.83
N TYR A 26 8.45 2.86 1.87
CA TYR A 26 8.08 1.62 2.54
C TYR A 26 7.90 1.82 4.05
N LEU A 27 8.84 2.51 4.70
CA LEU A 27 8.75 2.81 6.14
C LEU A 27 7.51 3.65 6.44
N CYS A 28 7.31 4.75 5.71
CA CYS A 28 6.15 5.61 5.92
C CYS A 28 4.83 4.87 5.64
N MET A 29 4.79 4.03 4.60
CA MET A 29 3.61 3.26 4.25
C MET A 29 3.27 2.21 5.31
N ILE A 30 4.26 1.52 5.90
CA ILE A 30 4.04 0.62 7.04
C ILE A 30 3.38 1.36 8.20
N PHE A 31 3.90 2.54 8.59
CA PHE A 31 3.32 3.30 9.69
C PHE A 31 1.87 3.70 9.39
N LEU A 32 1.59 4.13 8.15
CA LEU A 32 0.24 4.48 7.73
C LEU A 32 -0.70 3.26 7.79
N LEU A 33 -0.28 2.10 7.29
CA LEU A 33 -1.06 0.86 7.32
C LEU A 33 -1.32 0.38 8.75
N ARG A 34 -0.32 0.46 9.64
CA ARG A 34 -0.48 0.15 11.07
C ARG A 34 -1.48 1.09 11.75
N SER A 35 -1.43 2.39 11.46
CA SER A 35 -2.38 3.36 12.04
C SER A 35 -3.84 3.13 11.63
N LYS A 36 -4.07 2.29 10.61
CA LYS A 36 -5.40 1.96 10.07
C LYS A 36 -5.78 0.49 10.26
N ASP A 37 -4.98 -0.29 10.99
CA ASP A 37 -5.15 -1.74 11.17
C ASP A 37 -5.22 -2.53 9.84
N LEU A 38 -4.47 -2.09 8.83
CA LEU A 38 -4.46 -2.68 7.49
C LEU A 38 -3.17 -3.45 7.17
N LEU A 39 -2.15 -3.40 8.02
CA LEU A 39 -0.85 -4.05 7.73
C LEU A 39 -1.00 -5.56 7.57
N ASP A 40 -1.83 -6.22 8.39
CA ASP A 40 -2.05 -7.66 8.33
C ASP A 40 -2.57 -8.12 6.96
N ILE A 41 -3.36 -7.27 6.29
CA ILE A 41 -3.90 -7.54 4.95
C ILE A 41 -2.79 -7.57 3.89
N CYS A 42 -1.67 -6.88 4.14
CA CYS A 42 -0.49 -6.90 3.28
C CYS A 42 0.44 -8.09 3.57
N GLU A 43 0.48 -8.57 4.81
CA GLU A 43 1.47 -9.55 5.27
C GLU A 43 0.95 -10.99 5.27
N LYS A 44 -0.36 -11.17 5.29
CA LYS A 44 -1.02 -12.49 5.37
C LYS A 44 -1.93 -12.71 4.16
N GLU A 45 -2.09 -13.97 3.79
CA GLU A 45 -3.12 -14.39 2.85
C GLU A 45 -4.40 -14.76 3.61
N LEU A 46 -5.54 -14.52 2.98
CA LEU A 46 -6.81 -15.03 3.47
C LEU A 46 -6.81 -16.56 3.33
N SER A 47 -7.06 -17.28 4.42
CA SER A 47 -7.21 -18.74 4.35
C SER A 47 -8.46 -19.10 3.54
N ALA A 48 -8.34 -20.13 2.70
CA ALA A 48 -9.44 -20.62 1.87
C ALA A 48 -10.63 -21.14 2.69
N ASP A 49 -10.38 -21.55 3.95
CA ASP A 49 -11.40 -22.11 4.84
C ASP A 49 -12.09 -21.06 5.74
N GLU A 50 -11.83 -19.77 5.50
CA GLU A 50 -12.43 -18.69 6.29
C GLU A 50 -13.94 -18.57 6.07
N PRO A 51 -14.75 -18.39 7.14
CA PRO A 51 -16.18 -18.15 7.00
C PRO A 51 -16.47 -16.93 6.12
N THR A 52 -17.53 -17.00 5.31
CA THR A 52 -17.94 -15.94 4.37
C THR A 52 -18.00 -14.52 4.99
N PRO A 53 -18.52 -14.32 6.23
CA PRO A 53 -18.50 -13.00 6.85
C PRO A 53 -17.09 -12.44 7.08
N THR A 54 -16.13 -13.31 7.41
CA THR A 54 -14.72 -12.94 7.58
C THR A 54 -14.07 -12.64 6.24
N ALA A 55 -14.29 -13.51 5.24
CA ALA A 55 -13.80 -13.31 3.87
C ALA A 55 -14.29 -11.98 3.27
N ASN A 56 -15.56 -11.62 3.48
CA ASN A 56 -16.10 -10.35 2.99
C ASN A 56 -15.45 -9.12 3.67
N LYS A 57 -15.22 -9.19 4.99
CA LYS A 57 -14.50 -8.13 5.72
C LYS A 57 -13.06 -8.02 5.21
N TRP A 58 -12.41 -9.15 5.00
CA TRP A 58 -11.06 -9.21 4.44
C TRP A 58 -10.98 -8.57 3.06
N ASN A 59 -11.87 -8.94 2.14
CA ASN A 59 -11.91 -8.39 0.79
C ASN A 59 -12.12 -6.87 0.81
N LYS A 60 -13.02 -6.37 1.67
CA LYS A 60 -13.20 -4.92 1.85
C LYS A 60 -11.93 -4.24 2.37
N ALA A 61 -11.24 -4.86 3.33
CA ALA A 61 -9.98 -4.35 3.85
C ALA A 61 -8.87 -4.41 2.78
N SER A 62 -8.85 -5.44 1.93
CA SER A 62 -7.97 -5.57 0.76
C SER A 62 -8.16 -4.41 -0.21
N PHE A 63 -9.39 -4.13 -0.62
CA PHE A 63 -9.67 -2.98 -1.51
C PHE A 63 -9.27 -1.63 -0.89
N ASN A 64 -9.56 -1.42 0.41
CA ASN A 64 -9.13 -0.21 1.10
C ASN A 64 -7.60 -0.06 1.12
N THR A 65 -6.90 -1.17 1.35
CA THR A 65 -5.44 -1.24 1.36
C THR A 65 -4.86 -0.93 -0.01
N ILE A 66 -5.41 -1.53 -1.08
CA ILE A 66 -5.02 -1.28 -2.47
C ILE A 66 -5.21 0.21 -2.81
N ASN A 67 -6.37 0.78 -2.50
CA ASN A 67 -6.64 2.20 -2.75
C ASN A 67 -5.65 3.11 -2.01
N LEU A 68 -5.31 2.78 -0.77
CA LEU A 68 -4.36 3.55 0.02
C LEU A 68 -2.95 3.48 -0.58
N ILE A 69 -2.49 2.28 -0.93
CA ILE A 69 -1.18 2.07 -1.55
C ILE A 69 -1.09 2.80 -2.88
N THR A 70 -2.07 2.58 -3.77
CA THR A 70 -2.09 3.16 -5.12
C THR A 70 -2.25 4.67 -5.12
N SER A 71 -2.88 5.26 -4.10
CA SER A 71 -2.89 6.73 -3.92
C SER A 71 -1.51 7.33 -3.62
N LYS A 72 -0.53 6.50 -3.27
CA LYS A 72 0.86 6.88 -2.92
C LYS A 72 1.89 6.31 -3.89
N VAL A 73 1.50 5.99 -5.12
CA VAL A 73 2.44 5.66 -6.19
C VAL A 73 2.22 6.59 -7.37
N ASN A 74 3.27 6.84 -8.16
CA ASN A 74 3.11 7.60 -9.40
C ASN A 74 2.53 6.71 -10.52
N HIS A 75 2.18 7.33 -11.64
CA HIS A 75 1.55 6.63 -12.76
C HIS A 75 2.42 5.50 -13.35
N CYS A 76 3.73 5.71 -13.51
CA CYS A 76 4.63 4.69 -14.04
C CYS A 76 4.71 3.46 -13.12
N VAL A 77 4.85 3.69 -11.81
CA VAL A 77 4.86 2.62 -10.80
C VAL A 77 3.51 1.91 -10.77
N PHE A 78 2.39 2.65 -10.87
CA PHE A 78 1.06 2.06 -10.93
C PHE A 78 0.92 1.03 -12.05
N LEU A 79 1.27 1.40 -13.29
CA LEU A 79 1.20 0.51 -14.45
C LEU A 79 2.11 -0.73 -14.31
N GLU A 80 3.18 -0.60 -13.54
CA GLU A 80 4.12 -1.69 -13.29
C GLU A 80 3.62 -2.71 -12.27
N ILE A 81 2.88 -2.25 -11.24
CA ILE A 81 2.49 -3.08 -10.11
C ILE A 81 1.04 -3.56 -10.22
N VAL A 82 0.12 -2.76 -10.77
CA VAL A 82 -1.30 -3.08 -10.86
C VAL A 82 -1.60 -3.85 -12.15
N ASN A 83 -1.96 -5.11 -12.01
CA ASN A 83 -2.47 -5.99 -13.06
C ASN A 83 -3.70 -6.78 -12.56
N TYR A 84 -4.20 -7.72 -13.37
CA TYR A 84 -5.37 -8.55 -13.03
C TYR A 84 -5.19 -9.42 -11.77
N GLU A 85 -3.96 -9.70 -11.34
CA GLU A 85 -3.67 -10.54 -10.16
C GLU A 85 -3.59 -9.72 -8.88
N THR A 86 -3.23 -8.44 -8.99
CA THR A 86 -2.97 -7.55 -7.84
C THR A 86 -4.09 -6.54 -7.61
N SER A 87 -5.03 -6.41 -8.56
CA SER A 87 -6.06 -5.37 -8.53
C SER A 87 -7.10 -5.55 -7.42
N ASP A 88 -7.24 -6.77 -6.90
CA ASP A 88 -8.18 -7.16 -5.84
C ASP A 88 -7.49 -7.81 -4.64
N ASN A 89 -6.21 -8.16 -4.76
CA ASN A 89 -5.42 -8.78 -3.71
C ASN A 89 -4.28 -7.86 -3.22
N ALA A 90 -4.49 -7.25 -2.06
CA ALA A 90 -3.52 -6.36 -1.42
C ALA A 90 -2.23 -7.06 -1.02
N HIS A 91 -2.28 -8.33 -0.60
CA HIS A 91 -1.10 -9.12 -0.27
C HIS A 91 -0.21 -9.29 -1.51
N LEU A 92 -0.79 -9.71 -2.64
CA LEU A 92 -0.07 -9.86 -3.90
C LEU A 92 0.48 -8.53 -4.40
N LEU A 93 -0.30 -7.45 -4.33
CA LEU A 93 0.16 -6.10 -4.68
C LEU A 93 1.37 -5.69 -3.83
N TRP A 94 1.29 -5.86 -2.51
CA TRP A 94 2.35 -5.51 -1.56
C TRP A 94 3.62 -6.32 -1.81
N THR A 95 3.48 -7.64 -2.00
CA THR A 95 4.60 -8.54 -2.31
C THR A 95 5.28 -8.15 -3.63
N LYS A 96 4.51 -7.88 -4.69
CA LYS A 96 5.06 -7.44 -5.97
C LYS A 96 5.84 -6.11 -5.87
N ILE A 97 5.35 -5.14 -5.09
CA ILE A 97 6.07 -3.88 -4.84
C ILE A 97 7.41 -4.17 -4.15
N LYS A 98 7.41 -4.98 -3.08
CA LYS A 98 8.64 -5.36 -2.36
C LYS A 98 9.63 -6.05 -3.30
N ASP A 99 9.19 -7.07 -4.02
CA ASP A 99 10.08 -7.85 -4.89
C ASP A 99 10.71 -6.99 -5.98
N LYS A 100 9.93 -6.07 -6.56
CA LYS A 100 10.41 -5.20 -7.63
C LYS A 100 11.40 -4.15 -7.15
N TYR A 101 11.10 -3.45 -6.05
CA TYR A 101 11.87 -2.26 -5.64
C TYR A 101 12.86 -2.52 -4.50
N ALA A 102 12.68 -3.57 -3.68
CA ALA A 102 13.71 -4.02 -2.75
C ALA A 102 14.90 -4.64 -3.51
N SER A 103 14.62 -5.45 -4.55
CA SER A 103 15.66 -6.13 -5.35
C SER A 103 16.49 -5.18 -6.21
N LYS A 104 15.88 -4.11 -6.75
CA LYS A 104 16.63 -3.04 -7.47
C LYS A 104 17.71 -2.39 -6.61
N LYS A 105 17.52 -2.35 -5.29
CA LYS A 105 18.51 -1.80 -4.35
C LYS A 105 19.70 -2.75 -4.13
N ALA A 106 19.52 -4.07 -4.31
CA ALA A 106 20.61 -5.04 -4.24
C ALA A 106 21.53 -4.96 -5.47
N LEU A 107 20.98 -4.66 -6.64
CA LEU A 107 21.72 -4.56 -7.89
C LEU A 107 22.56 -3.27 -8.03
N ASN A 108 22.12 -2.15 -7.45
CA ASN A 108 22.85 -0.87 -7.50
C ASN A 108 23.98 -0.73 -6.46
N LYS A 109 24.40 -1.83 -5.82
CA LYS A 109 25.55 -1.90 -4.91
C LYS A 109 26.72 -2.73 -5.48
N GLY A 110 26.64 -3.16 -6.73
CA GLY A 110 27.71 -3.85 -7.47
C GLY A 110 28.53 -2.88 -8.30
#